data_AF-A0A8H3UHE9-F1
#
_entry.id   AF-A0A8H3UHE9-F1
#
_cell.length_a   1.000
_cell.length_b   1.000
_cell.length_c   1.000
_cell.angle_alpha   90.00
_cell.angle_beta   90.00
_cell.angle_gamma   90.00
#
_symmetry.space_group_name_H-M   'P 1'
#
loop_
_entity.id
_entity.type
_entity.pdbx_description
1 polymer ?
#
loop_
_entity_poly.entity_id
_entity_poly.type
_entity_poly.pdbx_seq_one_letter_code
_entity_poly.pdbx_strand_id
1 'polypeptide(L)'
;MPRPSRACKDPDGYKPKELYPLKQRQKLESSRAKNPTYLFRASSSISGSGIEVTEGDGVSMVPRAFLNAKKGHKTIYEIPDLVNMVTGHLRGSKDIASEFSSWAASFSVAMAFLQRHLSQPDSRISVIDTRRFPDTAIYHVNEFKNAGFEVDSFAHEYLLHGVVEGSPGSGYSSVLWSGLRRLGIYKVMPRRPGGLCPLPEPLPTNTIMPPLEIADIQTAKRIAMAYGPLFAVPVIAALLSHTHRSWQRPESELAEKEVEAIARVMREGDVALVEDYSRVTAVMEDIVFTSRFEDVKQQITLLRLLSEYIHGKNAEIQGQTAMQEVDQTMRLVGKTGMEKKKSAATKKGKWWIQASGTIKSLISPDAFRALSLLHSRRKTVSRTIG
;
A
#
# COMPACT_ATOMS: atom_id res chain seq x y z
N MET A 1 20.97 22.10 -52.02
CA MET A 1 19.64 21.54 -51.69
C MET A 1 19.81 20.10 -51.25
N PRO A 2 19.31 19.68 -50.07
CA PRO A 2 19.38 18.29 -49.64
C PRO A 2 18.30 17.46 -50.34
N ARG A 3 18.65 16.26 -50.80
CA ARG A 3 17.70 15.29 -51.36
C ARG A 3 16.74 14.83 -50.25
N PRO A 4 15.44 14.67 -50.52
CA PRO A 4 14.51 14.13 -49.54
C PRO A 4 14.86 12.67 -49.24
N SER A 5 14.94 12.33 -47.95
CA SER A 5 15.13 10.96 -47.48
C SER A 5 13.97 10.11 -47.99
N ARG A 6 14.31 9.01 -48.66
CA ARG A 6 13.34 7.94 -48.96
C ARG A 6 12.83 7.42 -47.63
N ALA A 7 11.56 7.69 -47.33
CA ALA A 7 10.82 6.94 -46.34
C ALA A 7 10.89 5.46 -46.71
N CYS A 8 11.60 4.67 -45.91
CA CYS A 8 11.48 3.22 -45.94
C CYS A 8 10.03 2.91 -45.59
N LYS A 9 9.23 2.56 -46.61
CA LYS A 9 7.97 1.86 -46.43
C LYS A 9 8.34 0.50 -45.85
N ASP A 10 7.90 0.22 -44.63
CA ASP A 10 7.94 -1.13 -44.06
C ASP A 10 7.24 -2.07 -45.05
N PRO A 11 7.94 -3.02 -45.68
CA PRO A 11 7.30 -4.01 -46.52
C PRO A 11 6.72 -5.07 -45.58
N ASP A 12 5.42 -5.28 -45.69
CA ASP A 12 4.69 -6.43 -45.15
C ASP A 12 4.72 -6.61 -43.62
N GLY A 13 3.75 -5.97 -42.96
CA GLY A 13 2.78 -6.67 -42.11
C GLY A 13 3.29 -7.79 -41.18
N TYR A 14 4.46 -7.63 -40.56
CA TYR A 14 4.98 -8.57 -39.57
C TYR A 14 4.02 -8.56 -38.37
N LYS A 15 3.11 -9.54 -38.34
CA LYS A 15 2.41 -9.91 -37.11
C LYS A 15 3.41 -10.75 -36.31
N PRO A 16 3.89 -10.26 -35.15
CA PRO A 16 4.75 -11.06 -34.29
C PRO A 16 4.08 -12.41 -34.07
N LYS A 17 4.82 -13.51 -34.30
CA LYS A 17 4.33 -14.85 -34.00
C LYS A 17 3.96 -14.88 -32.52
N GLU A 18 2.69 -15.08 -32.21
CA GLU A 18 2.25 -15.17 -30.81
C GLU A 18 2.92 -16.40 -30.19
N LEU A 19 3.84 -16.18 -29.25
CA LEU A 19 4.63 -17.23 -28.61
C LEU A 19 3.77 -18.14 -27.72
N TYR A 20 2.63 -17.62 -27.25
CA TYR A 20 1.74 -18.28 -26.30
C TYR A 20 0.28 -18.29 -26.78
N PRO A 21 -0.47 -19.39 -26.58
CA PRO A 21 -1.89 -19.46 -26.90
C PRO A 21 -2.73 -18.33 -26.28
N LEU A 22 -3.61 -17.72 -27.08
CA LEU A 22 -4.48 -16.61 -26.66
C LEU A 22 -5.26 -16.89 -25.37
N LYS A 23 -5.78 -18.11 -25.20
CA LYS A 23 -6.54 -18.51 -24.00
C LYS A 23 -5.69 -18.46 -22.72
N GLN A 24 -4.41 -18.84 -22.80
CA GLN A 24 -3.51 -18.77 -21.65
C GLN A 24 -3.22 -17.31 -21.28
N ARG A 25 -2.94 -16.47 -22.30
CA ARG A 25 -2.70 -15.02 -22.14
C ARG A 25 -3.90 -14.32 -21.50
N GLN A 26 -5.11 -14.54 -22.05
CA GLN A 26 -6.33 -13.93 -21.52
C GLN A 26 -6.61 -14.36 -20.08
N LYS A 27 -6.40 -15.64 -19.76
CA LYS A 27 -6.58 -16.15 -18.39
C LYS A 27 -5.60 -15.50 -17.42
N LEU A 28 -4.33 -15.38 -17.81
CA LEU A 28 -3.30 -14.73 -17.00
C LEU A 28 -3.56 -13.22 -16.84
N GLU A 29 -3.89 -12.48 -17.89
CA GLU A 29 -4.24 -11.06 -17.78
C GLU A 29 -5.45 -10.83 -16.86
N SER A 30 -6.49 -11.68 -16.98
CA SER A 30 -7.70 -11.55 -16.16
C SER A 30 -7.43 -11.76 -14.66
N SER A 31 -6.35 -12.45 -14.30
CA SER A 31 -6.02 -12.69 -12.89
C SER A 31 -5.46 -11.44 -12.20
N ARG A 32 -4.94 -10.46 -12.95
CA ARG A 32 -4.31 -9.24 -12.39
C ARG A 32 -5.27 -8.42 -11.53
N ALA A 33 -6.57 -8.49 -11.82
CA ALA A 33 -7.61 -7.84 -11.03
C ALA A 33 -7.64 -8.32 -9.56
N LYS A 34 -7.09 -9.51 -9.28
CA LYS A 34 -7.03 -10.12 -7.94
C LYS A 34 -5.76 -9.79 -7.15
N ASN A 35 -4.87 -8.98 -7.71
CA ASN A 35 -3.63 -8.62 -7.03
C ASN A 35 -3.94 -7.77 -5.78
N PRO A 36 -3.21 -7.97 -4.67
CA PRO A 36 -3.25 -7.07 -3.55
C PRO A 36 -2.90 -5.64 -3.97
N THR A 37 -3.52 -4.65 -3.31
CA THR A 37 -3.18 -3.24 -3.48
C THR A 37 -1.72 -2.96 -3.13
N TYR A 38 -1.21 -3.60 -2.07
CA TYR A 38 0.15 -3.40 -1.60
C TYR A 38 0.92 -4.71 -1.62
N LEU A 39 2.11 -4.68 -2.19
CA LEU A 39 3.05 -5.79 -2.16
C LEU A 39 4.36 -5.35 -1.48
N PHE A 40 5.03 -6.30 -0.86
CA PHE A 40 6.28 -6.13 -0.13
C PHE A 40 7.38 -7.00 -0.72
N ARG A 41 8.62 -6.53 -0.64
CA ARG A 41 9.77 -7.26 -1.14
C ARG A 41 10.96 -7.09 -0.20
N ALA A 42 11.77 -8.13 -0.09
CA ALA A 42 13.14 -8.01 0.42
C ALA A 42 14.15 -8.08 -0.73
N SER A 43 15.18 -7.25 -0.66
CA SER A 43 16.19 -7.12 -1.71
C SER A 43 17.57 -6.79 -1.13
N SER A 44 18.62 -7.14 -1.87
CA SER A 44 20.01 -6.73 -1.64
C SER A 44 20.82 -6.85 -2.93
N SER A 45 22.05 -6.32 -2.95
CA SER A 45 22.96 -6.42 -4.11
C SER A 45 23.26 -7.86 -4.56
N ILE A 46 23.13 -8.85 -3.68
CA ILE A 46 23.35 -10.26 -4.01
C ILE A 46 22.07 -11.00 -4.40
N SER A 47 20.91 -10.34 -4.37
CA SER A 47 19.64 -10.99 -4.69
C SER A 47 19.51 -11.22 -6.21
N GLY A 48 19.19 -12.46 -6.60
CA GLY A 48 19.11 -12.86 -8.02
C GLY A 48 17.89 -12.33 -8.77
N SER A 49 16.88 -11.82 -8.05
CA SER A 49 15.60 -11.35 -8.58
C SER A 49 15.58 -9.85 -8.92
N GLY A 50 16.71 -9.15 -8.84
CA GLY A 50 16.83 -7.71 -9.10
C GLY A 50 17.42 -6.93 -7.93
N ILE A 51 17.89 -5.71 -8.21
CA ILE A 51 18.56 -4.86 -7.22
C ILE A 51 17.83 -3.53 -7.05
N GLU A 52 18.10 -2.88 -5.94
CA GLU A 52 17.67 -1.51 -5.67
C GLU A 52 18.78 -0.56 -6.12
N VAL A 53 18.49 0.31 -7.07
CA VAL A 53 19.42 1.34 -7.55
C VAL A 53 18.96 2.67 -6.98
N THR A 54 19.85 3.35 -6.25
CA THR A 54 19.56 4.68 -5.71
C THR A 54 20.01 5.71 -6.74
N GLU A 55 19.09 6.52 -7.25
CA GLU A 55 19.36 7.59 -8.21
C GLU A 55 18.65 8.87 -7.76
N GLY A 56 19.41 9.95 -7.55
CA GLY A 56 18.87 11.21 -7.04
C GLY A 56 18.21 11.06 -5.66
N ASP A 57 16.95 11.48 -5.54
CA ASP A 57 16.10 11.36 -4.35
C ASP A 57 15.26 10.07 -4.32
N GLY A 58 15.44 9.21 -5.33
CA GLY A 58 14.67 8.01 -5.57
C GLY A 58 15.43 6.71 -5.34
N VAL A 59 14.67 5.62 -5.31
CA VAL A 59 15.21 4.24 -5.31
C VAL A 59 14.39 3.45 -6.31
N SER A 60 15.00 2.95 -7.37
CA SER A 60 14.33 2.14 -8.38
C SER A 60 14.66 0.67 -8.21
N MET A 61 13.68 -0.19 -8.47
CA MET A 61 13.85 -1.62 -8.49
C MET A 61 14.11 -2.07 -9.93
N VAL A 62 15.25 -2.74 -10.14
CA VAL A 62 15.69 -3.17 -11.47
C VAL A 62 15.88 -4.69 -11.48
N PRO A 63 15.06 -5.47 -12.22
CA PRO A 63 15.30 -6.90 -12.39
C PRO A 63 16.63 -7.17 -13.10
N ARG A 64 17.21 -8.34 -12.86
CA ARG A 64 18.57 -8.65 -13.31
C ARG A 64 18.75 -8.58 -14.83
N ALA A 65 17.72 -8.94 -15.60
CA ALA A 65 17.74 -8.82 -17.06
C ALA A 65 17.87 -7.40 -17.58
N PHE A 66 17.48 -6.39 -16.79
CA PHE A 66 17.52 -4.98 -17.18
C PHE A 66 18.82 -4.28 -16.77
N LEU A 67 19.73 -4.99 -16.10
CA LEU A 67 21.05 -4.47 -15.75
C LEU A 67 21.96 -4.42 -17.00
N ASN A 68 22.76 -3.35 -17.13
CA ASN A 68 23.78 -3.14 -18.17
C ASN A 68 23.26 -3.09 -19.62
N ALA A 69 22.31 -2.18 -19.92
CA ALA A 69 21.81 -1.88 -21.27
C ALA A 69 21.08 -3.02 -22.01
N LYS A 70 20.84 -4.15 -21.33
CA LYS A 70 19.90 -5.17 -21.81
C LYS A 70 18.48 -4.64 -21.64
N LYS A 71 17.83 -4.36 -22.76
CA LYS A 71 16.41 -4.05 -22.78
C LYS A 71 15.70 -5.39 -22.71
N GLY A 72 15.21 -5.77 -21.52
CA GLY A 72 14.26 -6.87 -21.40
C GLY A 72 13.05 -6.64 -22.32
N HIS A 73 12.16 -7.61 -22.39
CA HIS A 73 11.01 -7.52 -23.28
C HIS A 73 10.00 -6.48 -22.77
N LYS A 74 9.14 -5.97 -23.67
CA LYS A 74 8.12 -4.99 -23.28
C LYS A 74 6.96 -5.65 -22.56
N THR A 75 6.65 -6.89 -22.92
CA THR A 75 5.63 -7.70 -22.27
C THR A 75 6.16 -9.10 -21.98
N ILE A 76 5.58 -9.78 -21.00
CA ILE A 76 5.97 -11.15 -20.67
C ILE A 76 5.72 -12.15 -21.81
N TYR A 77 4.84 -11.82 -22.76
CA TYR A 77 4.49 -12.69 -23.89
C TYR A 77 5.47 -12.60 -25.06
N GLU A 78 6.40 -11.65 -25.02
CA GLU A 78 7.51 -11.54 -25.97
C GLU A 78 8.72 -12.38 -25.54
N ILE A 79 8.77 -12.84 -24.29
CA ILE A 79 9.84 -13.69 -23.75
C ILE A 79 9.76 -15.06 -24.45
N PRO A 80 10.77 -15.52 -25.20
CA PRO A 80 10.70 -16.78 -25.95
C PRO A 80 10.49 -18.04 -25.09
N ASP A 81 11.05 -18.04 -23.88
CA ASP A 81 11.00 -19.17 -22.93
C ASP A 81 10.56 -18.70 -21.54
N LEU A 82 9.33 -18.16 -21.47
CA LEU A 82 8.71 -17.65 -20.25
C LEU A 82 8.66 -18.71 -19.14
N VAL A 83 8.35 -19.97 -19.48
CA VAL A 83 8.21 -21.05 -18.48
C VAL A 83 9.54 -21.32 -17.78
N ASN A 84 10.62 -21.45 -18.54
CA ASN A 84 11.95 -21.63 -17.98
C ASN A 84 12.44 -20.38 -17.25
N MET A 85 12.16 -19.17 -17.76
CA MET A 85 12.52 -17.93 -17.06
C MET A 85 11.84 -17.84 -15.69
N VAL A 86 10.52 -18.09 -15.63
CA VAL A 86 9.75 -18.09 -14.39
C VAL A 86 10.24 -19.21 -13.45
N THR A 87 10.35 -20.44 -13.93
CA THR A 87 10.79 -21.58 -13.10
C THR A 87 12.21 -21.38 -12.57
N GLY A 88 13.11 -20.93 -13.43
CA GLY A 88 14.48 -20.61 -13.06
C GLY A 88 14.58 -19.48 -12.04
N HIS A 89 13.77 -18.43 -12.19
CA HIS A 89 13.64 -17.34 -11.23
C HIS A 89 13.20 -17.86 -9.86
N LEU A 90 12.12 -18.64 -9.82
CA LEU A 90 11.55 -19.20 -8.59
C LEU A 90 12.53 -20.15 -7.87
N ARG A 91 13.37 -20.87 -8.62
CA ARG A 91 14.44 -21.72 -8.07
C ARG A 91 15.71 -20.96 -7.69
N GLY A 92 15.74 -19.65 -7.88
CA GLY A 92 16.91 -18.81 -7.60
C GLY A 92 18.10 -19.10 -8.52
N SER A 93 17.84 -19.60 -9.74
CA SER A 93 18.89 -19.90 -10.72
C SER A 93 19.71 -18.65 -11.02
N LYS A 94 21.04 -18.76 -10.90
CA LYS A 94 21.96 -17.66 -11.21
C LYS A 94 22.20 -17.49 -12.70
N ASP A 95 21.92 -18.50 -13.50
CA ASP A 95 22.21 -18.50 -14.94
C ASP A 95 21.11 -17.81 -15.76
N ILE A 96 19.93 -17.61 -15.18
CA ILE A 96 18.78 -16.97 -15.83
C ILE A 96 18.73 -15.50 -15.42
N ALA A 97 19.15 -14.61 -16.31
CA ALA A 97 18.90 -13.17 -16.14
C ALA A 97 17.39 -12.92 -16.23
N SER A 98 16.71 -12.97 -15.08
CA SER A 98 15.26 -12.84 -14.99
C SER A 98 14.80 -11.40 -15.20
N GLU A 99 13.74 -11.24 -15.98
CA GLU A 99 13.01 -9.98 -16.16
C GLU A 99 12.00 -9.73 -15.04
N PHE A 100 11.88 -10.67 -14.10
CA PHE A 100 10.95 -10.59 -12.98
C PHE A 100 11.63 -10.20 -11.69
N SER A 101 10.85 -9.61 -10.81
CA SER A 101 11.13 -9.42 -9.40
C SER A 101 10.11 -10.15 -8.53
N SER A 102 10.59 -10.67 -7.39
CA SER A 102 9.76 -11.39 -6.41
C SER A 102 9.15 -10.44 -5.40
N TRP A 103 7.85 -10.59 -5.17
CA TRP A 103 7.06 -9.80 -4.24
C TRP A 103 6.14 -10.71 -3.42
N ALA A 104 5.69 -10.24 -2.27
CA ALA A 104 4.76 -10.93 -1.40
C ALA A 104 3.66 -9.98 -0.91
N ALA A 105 2.45 -10.48 -0.74
CA ALA A 105 1.38 -9.72 -0.08
C ALA A 105 1.65 -9.51 1.42
N SER A 106 2.43 -10.41 2.03
CA SER A 106 2.76 -10.41 3.45
C SER A 106 4.10 -9.70 3.71
N PHE A 107 4.07 -8.68 4.57
CA PHE A 107 5.30 -8.07 5.09
C PHE A 107 6.14 -9.08 5.89
N SER A 108 5.48 -9.97 6.63
CA SER A 108 6.12 -11.05 7.39
C SER A 108 6.94 -11.97 6.50
N VAL A 109 6.42 -12.34 5.32
CA VAL A 109 7.14 -13.15 4.34
C VAL A 109 8.38 -12.40 3.81
N ALA A 110 8.26 -11.13 3.45
CA ALA A 110 9.40 -10.32 3.00
C ALA A 110 10.49 -10.23 4.09
N MET A 111 10.09 -9.99 5.34
CA MET A 111 11.01 -9.93 6.47
C MET A 111 11.69 -11.27 6.76
N ALA A 112 10.94 -12.39 6.67
CA ALA A 112 11.51 -13.73 6.84
C ALA A 112 12.54 -14.05 5.74
N PHE A 113 12.25 -13.68 4.49
CA PHE A 113 13.19 -13.83 3.38
C PHE A 113 14.47 -13.03 3.61
N LEU A 114 14.34 -11.77 4.05
CA LEU A 114 15.48 -10.92 4.37
C LEU A 114 16.36 -11.54 5.45
N GLN A 115 15.75 -11.97 6.55
CA GLN A 115 16.46 -12.55 7.68
C GLN A 115 17.20 -13.85 7.32
N ARG A 116 16.64 -14.65 6.41
CA ARG A 116 17.21 -15.92 6.00
C ARG A 116 18.32 -15.77 4.95
N HIS A 117 18.13 -14.90 3.98
CA HIS A 117 18.93 -14.92 2.75
C HIS A 117 19.72 -13.63 2.49
N LEU A 118 19.32 -12.52 3.12
CA LEU A 118 19.80 -11.18 2.75
C LEU A 118 20.17 -10.36 4.00
N SER A 119 21.05 -10.89 4.85
CA SER A 119 21.60 -10.10 5.97
C SER A 119 22.81 -9.25 5.53
N GLN A 120 22.67 -8.53 4.42
CA GLN A 120 23.73 -7.65 3.89
C GLN A 120 23.53 -6.20 4.37
N PRO A 121 24.59 -5.36 4.42
CA PRO A 121 24.48 -3.96 4.86
C PRO A 121 23.50 -3.11 4.04
N ASP A 122 23.35 -3.44 2.77
CA ASP A 122 22.52 -2.77 1.77
C ASP A 122 21.12 -3.40 1.63
N SER A 123 20.79 -4.38 2.47
CA SER A 123 19.51 -5.07 2.37
C SER A 123 18.35 -4.15 2.71
N ARG A 124 17.25 -4.29 1.98
CA ARG A 124 16.09 -3.41 2.03
C ARG A 124 14.80 -4.19 2.13
N ILE A 125 13.78 -3.55 2.70
CA ILE A 125 12.39 -3.94 2.48
C ILE A 125 11.74 -2.83 1.66
N SER A 126 11.04 -3.22 0.62
CA SER A 126 10.36 -2.33 -0.32
C SER A 126 8.86 -2.57 -0.28
N VAL A 127 8.08 -1.55 -0.62
CA VAL A 127 6.62 -1.56 -0.77
C VAL A 127 6.23 -0.91 -2.08
N ILE A 128 5.21 -1.46 -2.74
CA ILE A 128 4.62 -0.93 -3.96
C ILE A 128 3.09 -0.84 -3.82
N ASP A 129 2.50 0.24 -4.34
CA ASP A 129 1.06 0.37 -4.56
C ASP A 129 0.75 -0.05 -6.00
N THR A 130 0.19 -1.23 -6.20
CA THR A 130 -0.02 -1.86 -7.51
C THR A 130 -0.96 -1.05 -8.41
N ARG A 131 -1.80 -0.18 -7.85
CA ARG A 131 -2.75 0.68 -8.60
C ARG A 131 -2.04 1.83 -9.31
N ARG A 132 -0.85 2.22 -8.83
CA ARG A 132 -0.03 3.26 -9.45
C ARG A 132 0.80 2.74 -10.62
N PHE A 133 0.76 1.43 -10.86
CA PHE A 133 1.45 0.73 -11.94
C PHE A 133 0.47 -0.12 -12.76
N PRO A 134 -0.59 0.47 -13.35
CA PRO A 134 -1.65 -0.28 -14.04
C PRO A 134 -1.16 -1.03 -15.28
N ASP A 135 -0.09 -0.54 -15.92
CA ASP A 135 0.51 -1.16 -17.11
C ASP A 135 1.58 -2.20 -16.75
N THR A 136 1.99 -2.28 -15.48
CA THR A 136 3.00 -3.25 -15.04
C THR A 136 2.38 -4.63 -14.87
N ALA A 137 2.98 -5.61 -15.53
CA ALA A 137 2.61 -7.02 -15.43
C ALA A 137 2.99 -7.58 -14.05
N ILE A 138 2.00 -7.80 -13.21
CA ILE A 138 2.13 -8.39 -11.86
C ILE A 138 1.21 -9.60 -11.79
N TYR A 139 1.76 -10.77 -11.46
CA TYR A 139 0.99 -12.01 -11.41
C TYR A 139 1.33 -12.79 -10.15
N HIS A 140 0.30 -13.32 -9.48
CA HIS A 140 0.52 -14.37 -8.50
C HIS A 140 1.07 -15.62 -9.20
N VAL A 141 2.08 -16.27 -8.61
CA VAL A 141 2.76 -17.41 -9.26
C VAL A 141 1.80 -18.54 -9.60
N ASN A 142 0.78 -18.79 -8.76
CA ASN A 142 -0.18 -19.86 -9.05
C ASN A 142 -1.09 -19.54 -10.24
N GLU A 143 -1.23 -18.27 -10.62
CA GLU A 143 -2.06 -17.89 -11.76
C GLU A 143 -1.41 -18.28 -13.09
N PHE A 144 -0.09 -18.42 -13.17
CA PHE A 144 0.58 -19.04 -14.32
C PHE A 144 0.12 -20.50 -14.49
N LYS A 145 0.15 -21.28 -13.42
CA LYS A 145 -0.33 -22.67 -13.45
C LYS A 145 -1.82 -22.75 -13.80
N ASN A 146 -2.63 -21.87 -13.21
CA ASN A 146 -4.06 -21.77 -13.53
C ASN A 146 -4.28 -21.42 -15.01
N ALA A 147 -3.45 -20.54 -15.58
CA ALA A 147 -3.45 -20.20 -16.99
C ALA A 147 -2.96 -21.33 -17.91
N GLY A 148 -2.38 -22.40 -17.36
CA GLY A 148 -1.92 -23.58 -18.10
C GLY A 148 -0.43 -23.57 -18.43
N PHE A 149 0.37 -22.71 -17.78
CA PHE A 149 1.83 -22.76 -17.86
C PHE A 149 2.39 -23.81 -16.90
N GLU A 150 3.40 -24.54 -17.33
CA GLU A 150 4.07 -25.59 -16.53
C GLU A 150 5.15 -25.00 -15.61
N VAL A 151 4.74 -24.20 -14.63
CA VAL A 151 5.65 -23.57 -13.66
C VAL A 151 5.49 -24.15 -12.25
N ASP A 152 6.55 -24.01 -11.44
CA ASP A 152 6.49 -24.34 -10.01
C ASP A 152 5.46 -23.45 -9.27
N SER A 153 4.93 -23.93 -8.14
CA SER A 153 3.92 -23.21 -7.34
C SER A 153 4.54 -22.59 -6.09
N PHE A 154 4.36 -21.28 -5.93
CA PHE A 154 4.82 -20.51 -4.78
C PHE A 154 3.68 -19.65 -4.25
N ALA A 155 2.99 -20.15 -3.22
CA ALA A 155 1.74 -19.56 -2.73
C ALA A 155 1.88 -18.12 -2.19
N HIS A 156 3.09 -17.71 -1.77
CA HIS A 156 3.36 -16.39 -1.21
C HIS A 156 3.85 -15.37 -2.23
N GLU A 157 4.16 -15.81 -3.45
CA GLU A 157 4.96 -15.03 -4.38
C GLU A 157 4.14 -14.44 -5.53
N TYR A 158 4.44 -13.18 -5.83
CA TYR A 158 3.97 -12.42 -6.97
C TYR A 158 5.19 -12.03 -7.81
N LEU A 159 5.11 -12.23 -9.12
CA LEU A 159 6.14 -11.84 -10.07
C LEU A 159 5.74 -10.53 -10.73
N LEU A 160 6.59 -9.52 -10.57
CA LEU A 160 6.47 -8.24 -11.25
C LEU A 160 7.50 -8.19 -12.37
N HIS A 161 7.05 -7.97 -13.61
CA HIS A 161 7.89 -7.83 -14.80
C HIS A 161 8.34 -6.37 -15.01
N GLY A 162 9.62 -6.18 -15.28
CA GLY A 162 10.19 -4.88 -15.63
C GLY A 162 10.68 -4.03 -14.45
N VAL A 163 11.18 -2.85 -14.79
CA VAL A 163 11.72 -1.86 -13.84
C VAL A 163 10.57 -1.12 -13.15
N VAL A 164 10.72 -0.88 -11.83
CA VAL A 164 9.82 -0.02 -11.07
C VAL A 164 10.59 1.21 -10.64
N GLU A 165 10.24 2.35 -11.21
CA GLU A 165 10.86 3.63 -10.88
C GLU A 165 10.34 4.14 -9.54
N GLY A 166 11.26 4.41 -8.62
CA GLY A 166 10.93 5.02 -7.33
C GLY A 166 11.34 6.46 -7.29
N SER A 167 10.36 7.33 -7.09
CA SER A 167 10.55 8.73 -6.75
C SER A 167 9.51 9.12 -5.69
N PRO A 168 9.67 10.24 -4.97
CA PRO A 168 8.68 10.68 -4.00
C PRO A 168 7.26 10.72 -4.59
N GLY A 169 6.38 9.87 -4.09
CA GLY A 169 4.98 9.76 -4.55
C GLY A 169 4.74 8.85 -5.76
N SER A 170 5.74 8.15 -6.30
CA SER A 170 5.58 7.25 -7.47
C SER A 170 4.72 6.02 -7.21
N GLY A 171 4.47 5.69 -5.94
CA GLY A 171 3.83 4.42 -5.56
C GLY A 171 4.82 3.30 -5.33
N TYR A 172 6.10 3.62 -5.16
CA TYR A 172 7.15 2.70 -4.73
C TYR A 172 7.99 3.36 -3.64
N SER A 173 8.39 2.60 -2.62
CA SER A 173 9.36 3.06 -1.60
C SER A 173 10.17 1.91 -1.05
N SER A 174 11.42 2.18 -0.67
CA SER A 174 12.32 1.17 -0.13
C SER A 174 13.16 1.70 1.03
N VAL A 175 13.19 0.94 2.14
CA VAL A 175 13.89 1.34 3.38
C VAL A 175 14.98 0.33 3.70
N LEU A 176 16.17 0.84 4.04
CA LEU A 176 17.29 0.02 4.49
C LEU A 176 16.91 -0.76 5.76
N TRP A 177 17.28 -2.03 5.78
CA TRP A 177 17.09 -2.92 6.92
C TRP A 177 17.74 -2.38 8.19
N SER A 178 18.92 -1.77 8.07
CA SER A 178 19.59 -1.10 9.19
C SER A 178 18.75 0.05 9.76
N GLY A 179 18.01 0.77 8.92
CA GLY A 179 17.05 1.80 9.32
C GLY A 179 15.86 1.22 10.07
N LEU A 180 15.23 0.17 9.54
CA LEU A 180 14.11 -0.52 10.20
C LEU A 180 14.51 -1.06 11.59
N ARG A 181 15.72 -1.60 11.72
CA ARG A 181 16.27 -2.04 13.01
C ARG A 181 16.41 -0.89 14.01
N ARG A 182 16.95 0.26 13.57
CA ARG A 182 17.08 1.45 14.43
C ARG A 182 15.72 2.02 14.86
N LEU A 183 14.71 1.91 14.01
CA LEU A 183 13.34 2.33 14.30
C LEU A 183 12.58 1.35 15.21
N GLY A 184 13.18 0.21 15.56
CA GLY A 184 12.62 -0.73 16.52
C GLY A 184 11.67 -1.78 15.91
N ILE A 185 11.92 -2.22 14.67
CA ILE A 185 11.09 -3.25 14.01
C ILE A 185 10.83 -4.50 14.88
N TYR A 186 11.78 -4.91 15.72
CA TYR A 186 11.61 -6.08 16.58
C TYR A 186 10.68 -5.87 17.77
N LYS A 187 10.30 -4.63 18.09
CA LYS A 187 9.27 -4.35 19.09
C LYS A 187 7.88 -4.71 18.56
N VAL A 188 7.63 -4.36 17.30
CA VAL A 188 6.34 -4.59 16.63
C VAL A 188 6.27 -5.91 15.88
N MET A 189 7.42 -6.48 15.49
CA MET A 189 7.53 -7.79 14.83
C MET A 189 8.71 -8.57 15.44
N PRO A 190 8.52 -9.18 16.62
CA PRO A 190 9.57 -9.96 17.28
C PRO A 190 10.10 -11.08 16.39
N ARG A 191 11.38 -11.41 16.53
CA ARG A 191 11.95 -12.59 15.86
C ARG A 191 11.25 -13.84 16.40
N ARG A 192 10.69 -14.66 15.52
CA ARG A 192 10.23 -15.99 15.90
C ARG A 192 11.46 -16.89 16.14
N PRO A 193 11.58 -17.54 17.31
CA PRO A 193 12.57 -18.61 17.51
C PRO A 193 12.29 -19.75 16.52
N GLY A 194 13.32 -20.31 15.88
CA GLY A 194 13.16 -21.43 14.93
C GLY A 194 13.20 -21.06 13.45
N GLY A 195 14.08 -20.12 13.09
CA GLY A 195 14.23 -19.55 11.74
C GLY A 195 14.15 -20.56 10.59
N LEU A 196 12.97 -20.62 9.98
CA LEU A 196 12.65 -21.04 8.61
C LEU A 196 11.33 -20.32 8.33
N CYS A 197 11.03 -19.95 7.09
CA CYS A 197 9.70 -19.43 6.73
C CYS A 197 8.66 -20.33 7.39
N PRO A 198 7.93 -19.89 8.43
CA PRO A 198 6.66 -20.52 8.64
C PRO A 198 5.87 -19.94 7.46
N LEU A 199 5.49 -20.80 6.50
CA LEU A 199 4.06 -20.76 6.16
C LEU A 199 3.38 -20.61 7.51
N PRO A 200 2.67 -19.50 7.79
CA PRO A 200 2.14 -19.29 9.11
C PRO A 200 1.29 -20.53 9.37
N GLU A 201 1.81 -21.45 10.18
CA GLU A 201 0.94 -22.35 10.89
C GLU A 201 -0.01 -21.38 11.58
N PRO A 202 -1.32 -21.48 11.29
CA PRO A 202 -2.27 -20.57 11.89
C PRO A 202 -1.97 -20.62 13.38
N LEU A 203 -1.56 -19.48 13.94
CA LEU A 203 -1.49 -19.32 15.39
C LEU A 203 -2.82 -19.89 15.89
N PRO A 204 -2.82 -20.80 16.88
CA PRO A 204 -4.04 -21.44 17.32
C PRO A 204 -5.12 -20.36 17.45
N THR A 205 -6.20 -20.52 16.68
CA THR A 205 -7.25 -19.50 16.44
C THR A 205 -7.93 -18.99 17.71
N ASN A 206 -7.57 -19.58 18.86
CA ASN A 206 -8.12 -19.30 20.17
C ASN A 206 -7.20 -18.41 21.03
N THR A 207 -5.99 -18.10 20.60
CA THR A 207 -5.08 -17.20 21.34
C THR A 207 -5.20 -15.79 20.77
N ILE A 208 -6.18 -15.03 21.26
CA ILE A 208 -6.24 -13.58 21.03
C ILE A 208 -5.03 -12.96 21.73
N MET A 209 -4.19 -12.25 20.97
CA MET A 209 -3.05 -11.53 21.54
C MET A 209 -3.53 -10.44 22.51
N PRO A 210 -2.69 -10.03 23.48
CA PRO A 210 -3.00 -8.87 24.32
C PRO A 210 -3.35 -7.65 23.45
N PRO A 211 -4.20 -6.74 23.98
CA PRO A 211 -4.53 -5.48 23.33
C PRO A 211 -3.27 -4.73 22.88
N LEU A 212 -3.36 -4.05 21.73
CA LEU A 212 -2.27 -3.20 21.26
C LEU A 212 -1.95 -2.09 22.26
N GLU A 213 -0.68 -1.99 22.65
CA GLU A 213 -0.18 -0.86 23.41
C GLU A 213 0.03 0.35 22.50
N ILE A 214 -0.25 1.56 23.01
CA ILE A 214 -0.03 2.81 22.27
C ILE A 214 1.43 2.94 21.81
N ALA A 215 2.38 2.46 22.61
CA ALA A 215 3.81 2.47 22.29
C ALA A 215 4.14 1.61 21.05
N ASP A 216 3.43 0.50 20.85
CA ASP A 216 3.60 -0.36 19.67
C ASP A 216 3.05 0.32 18.42
N ILE A 217 1.87 0.94 18.52
CA ILE A 217 1.26 1.70 17.42
C ILE A 217 2.16 2.88 17.01
N GLN A 218 2.72 3.61 17.99
CA GLN A 218 3.68 4.70 17.73
C GLN A 218 4.97 4.19 17.09
N THR A 219 5.45 3.00 17.48
CA THR A 219 6.63 2.38 16.86
C THR A 219 6.34 1.95 15.42
N ALA A 220 5.18 1.32 15.17
CA ALA A 220 4.73 0.99 13.82
C ALA A 220 4.63 2.23 12.93
N LYS A 221 4.05 3.32 13.45
CA LYS A 221 3.99 4.60 12.73
C LYS A 221 5.35 5.16 12.38
N ARG A 222 6.31 5.18 13.31
CA ARG A 222 7.69 5.65 13.03
C ARG A 222 8.35 4.84 11.91
N ILE A 223 8.17 3.53 11.90
CA ILE A 223 8.65 2.65 10.84
C ILE A 223 7.95 2.97 9.51
N ALA A 224 6.63 3.11 9.54
CA ALA A 224 5.83 3.36 8.35
C ALA A 224 6.17 4.70 7.69
N MET A 225 6.42 5.75 8.48
CA MET A 225 6.83 7.06 7.97
C MET A 225 8.19 7.04 7.27
N ALA A 226 9.05 6.05 7.51
CA ALA A 226 10.28 5.89 6.75
C ALA A 226 10.04 5.53 5.27
N TYR A 227 8.86 4.97 4.95
CA TYR A 227 8.41 4.75 3.57
C TYR A 227 7.68 5.98 2.98
N GLY A 228 7.54 7.04 3.76
CA GLY A 228 6.81 8.25 3.39
C GLY A 228 5.31 8.19 3.69
N PRO A 229 4.63 9.35 3.64
CA PRO A 229 3.24 9.48 4.07
C PRO A 229 2.26 8.59 3.29
N LEU A 230 2.52 8.37 1.99
CA LEU A 230 1.69 7.54 1.12
C LEU A 230 1.56 6.09 1.62
N PHE A 231 2.64 5.55 2.21
CA PHE A 231 2.70 4.16 2.65
C PHE A 231 2.49 3.98 4.14
N ALA A 232 2.33 5.07 4.90
CA ALA A 232 2.26 5.00 6.34
C ALA A 232 1.11 4.09 6.82
N VAL A 233 -0.08 4.26 6.25
CA VAL A 233 -1.27 3.47 6.60
C VAL A 233 -1.12 1.98 6.25
N PRO A 234 -0.81 1.61 4.98
CA PRO A 234 -0.68 0.20 4.64
C PRO A 234 0.50 -0.50 5.34
N VAL A 235 1.60 0.21 5.62
CA VAL A 235 2.71 -0.36 6.39
C VAL A 235 2.34 -0.53 7.86
N ILE A 236 1.63 0.43 8.49
CA ILE A 236 1.10 0.22 9.86
C ILE A 236 0.19 -1.01 9.88
N ALA A 237 -0.74 -1.12 8.92
CA ALA A 237 -1.65 -2.25 8.84
C ALA A 237 -0.90 -3.57 8.72
N ALA A 238 0.10 -3.66 7.83
CA ALA A 238 0.90 -4.87 7.66
C ALA A 238 1.73 -5.22 8.91
N LEU A 239 2.33 -4.24 9.57
CA LEU A 239 3.13 -4.45 10.79
C LEU A 239 2.27 -4.98 11.94
N LEU A 240 1.10 -4.38 12.18
CA LEU A 240 0.25 -4.75 13.33
C LEU A 240 -0.56 -6.04 13.10
N SER A 241 -0.73 -6.45 11.84
CA SER A 241 -1.43 -7.67 11.42
C SER A 241 -0.56 -8.94 11.47
N HIS A 242 0.71 -8.84 11.84
CA HIS A 242 1.64 -9.98 11.85
C HIS A 242 1.29 -11.06 12.89
N THR A 243 0.46 -10.72 13.87
CA THR A 243 -0.11 -11.60 14.89
C THR A 243 -1.63 -11.64 14.80
N HIS A 244 -2.25 -12.60 15.47
CA HIS A 244 -3.71 -12.72 15.51
C HIS A 244 -4.32 -11.60 16.37
N ARG A 245 -5.24 -10.82 15.78
CA ARG A 245 -5.88 -9.64 16.35
C ARG A 245 -7.39 -9.82 16.48
N SER A 246 -7.99 -8.94 17.27
CA SER A 246 -9.43 -8.90 17.54
C SER A 246 -10.26 -8.54 16.30
N TRP A 247 -9.66 -7.95 15.27
CA TRP A 247 -10.33 -7.40 14.08
C TRP A 247 -11.07 -8.43 13.23
N GLN A 248 -10.81 -9.71 13.42
CA GLN A 248 -11.61 -10.78 12.80
C GLN A 248 -13.06 -10.83 13.36
N ARG A 249 -13.28 -10.22 14.52
CA ARG A 249 -14.58 -9.98 15.16
C ARG A 249 -14.77 -8.46 15.25
N PRO A 250 -15.05 -7.79 14.13
CA PRO A 250 -15.12 -6.32 14.07
C PRO A 250 -16.18 -5.75 15.02
N GLU A 251 -17.18 -6.52 15.40
CA GLU A 251 -18.20 -6.20 16.40
C GLU A 251 -17.69 -6.21 17.86
N SER A 252 -16.46 -6.66 18.10
CA SER A 252 -15.90 -6.68 19.46
C SER A 252 -15.46 -5.29 19.91
N GLU A 253 -15.77 -4.95 21.17
CA GLU A 253 -15.35 -3.68 21.79
C GLU A 253 -13.83 -3.49 21.73
N LEU A 254 -13.06 -4.59 21.80
CA LEU A 254 -11.61 -4.55 21.68
C LEU A 254 -11.17 -4.13 20.27
N ALA A 255 -11.81 -4.64 19.21
CA ALA A 255 -11.50 -4.26 17.85
C ALA A 255 -11.77 -2.77 17.61
N GLU A 256 -12.90 -2.26 18.10
CA GLU A 256 -13.23 -0.83 18.01
C GLU A 256 -12.19 0.05 18.72
N LYS A 257 -11.83 -0.30 19.97
CA LYS A 257 -10.82 0.42 20.75
C LYS A 257 -9.44 0.41 20.08
N GLU A 258 -9.03 -0.70 19.49
CA GLU A 258 -7.75 -0.80 18.77
C GLU A 258 -7.77 0.05 17.48
N VAL A 259 -8.86 0.00 16.71
CA VAL A 259 -9.02 0.81 15.49
C VAL A 259 -9.03 2.30 15.83
N GLU A 260 -9.74 2.71 16.88
CA GLU A 260 -9.73 4.08 17.38
C GLU A 260 -8.32 4.52 17.81
N ALA A 261 -7.61 3.69 18.58
CA ALA A 261 -6.25 3.98 19.02
C ALA A 261 -5.28 4.15 17.85
N ILE A 262 -5.37 3.28 16.83
CA ILE A 262 -4.58 3.38 15.61
C ILE A 262 -4.92 4.66 14.86
N ALA A 263 -6.20 4.94 14.64
CA ALA A 263 -6.65 6.15 13.96
C ALA A 263 -6.20 7.43 14.69
N ARG A 264 -6.27 7.45 16.02
CA ARG A 264 -5.78 8.57 16.83
C ARG A 264 -4.29 8.80 16.64
N VAL A 265 -3.47 7.75 16.78
CA VAL A 265 -2.01 7.85 16.59
C VAL A 265 -1.68 8.25 15.14
N MET A 266 -2.43 7.79 14.15
CA MET A 266 -2.28 8.23 12.77
C MET A 266 -2.58 9.73 12.60
N ARG A 267 -3.60 10.28 13.27
CA ARG A 267 -3.95 11.71 13.19
C ARG A 267 -2.92 12.65 13.81
N GLU A 268 -2.11 12.15 14.74
CA GLU A 268 -1.03 12.93 15.34
C GLU A 268 0.08 13.18 14.31
N GLY A 269 0.33 14.42 13.89
CA GLY A 269 1.39 14.75 12.91
C GLY A 269 0.99 14.59 11.43
N ASP A 270 1.98 14.67 10.53
CA ASP A 270 1.79 14.74 9.06
C ASP A 270 1.63 13.36 8.39
N VAL A 271 1.04 12.37 9.07
CA VAL A 271 0.64 11.14 8.40
C VAL A 271 -0.48 11.50 7.44
N ALA A 272 -0.31 11.19 6.15
CA ALA A 272 -1.32 11.46 5.14
C ALA A 272 -2.69 10.94 5.58
N LEU A 273 -3.73 11.67 5.19
CA LEU A 273 -5.12 11.26 5.36
C LEU A 273 -5.27 9.80 4.93
N VAL A 274 -5.81 8.96 5.81
CA VAL A 274 -6.15 7.58 5.47
C VAL A 274 -6.97 7.62 4.19
N GLU A 275 -6.52 6.90 3.17
CA GLU A 275 -7.23 6.83 1.90
C GLU A 275 -8.63 6.24 2.13
N ASP A 276 -9.60 6.69 1.36
CA ASP A 276 -10.92 6.06 1.33
C ASP A 276 -10.83 4.75 0.53
N TYR A 277 -10.62 3.64 1.23
CA TYR A 277 -10.52 2.31 0.62
C TYR A 277 -11.88 1.73 0.21
N SER A 278 -13.00 2.41 0.47
CA SER A 278 -14.35 1.93 0.11
C SER A 278 -14.54 1.65 -1.39
N ARG A 279 -13.67 2.23 -2.23
CA ARG A 279 -13.68 2.07 -3.70
C ARG A 279 -12.59 1.12 -4.20
N VAL A 280 -11.82 0.51 -3.31
CA VAL A 280 -10.69 -0.34 -3.68
C VAL A 280 -11.13 -1.79 -3.65
N THR A 281 -11.47 -2.36 -4.80
CA THR A 281 -11.96 -3.75 -4.97
C THR A 281 -11.08 -4.78 -4.26
N ALA A 282 -9.76 -4.70 -4.41
CA ALA A 282 -8.83 -5.62 -3.72
C ALA A 282 -8.89 -5.52 -2.19
N VAL A 283 -9.28 -4.36 -1.66
CA VAL A 283 -9.54 -4.18 -0.23
C VAL A 283 -10.95 -4.62 0.12
N MET A 284 -11.98 -4.40 -0.70
CA MET A 284 -13.39 -4.59 -0.29
C MET A 284 -14.01 -5.95 -0.63
N GLU A 285 -13.52 -6.65 -1.66
CA GLU A 285 -14.25 -7.80 -2.26
C GLU A 285 -13.63 -9.17 -1.93
N ASP A 286 -12.68 -9.24 -0.99
CA ASP A 286 -11.99 -10.49 -0.58
C ASP A 286 -11.44 -11.33 -1.76
N ILE A 287 -11.09 -10.66 -2.87
CA ILE A 287 -10.61 -11.30 -4.10
C ILE A 287 -9.14 -11.71 -4.07
N VAL A 288 -8.40 -11.23 -3.06
CA VAL A 288 -6.97 -11.47 -2.92
C VAL A 288 -6.71 -12.89 -2.42
N PHE A 289 -5.68 -13.54 -2.96
CA PHE A 289 -5.25 -14.85 -2.48
C PHE A 289 -4.68 -14.76 -1.05
N THR A 290 -5.52 -15.07 -0.06
CA THR A 290 -5.17 -15.04 1.37
C THR A 290 -5.19 -16.42 2.02
N SER A 291 -5.56 -17.49 1.28
CA SER A 291 -5.56 -18.85 1.81
C SER A 291 -4.12 -19.23 2.18
N ARG A 292 -3.83 -19.31 3.49
CA ARG A 292 -2.51 -19.49 4.15
C ARG A 292 -1.76 -18.22 4.57
N PHE A 293 -2.34 -17.03 4.44
CA PHE A 293 -1.73 -15.77 4.87
C PHE A 293 -2.70 -14.96 5.71
N GLU A 294 -2.86 -15.37 6.97
CA GLU A 294 -3.79 -14.73 7.91
C GLU A 294 -3.39 -13.28 8.20
N ASP A 295 -2.10 -12.95 8.16
CA ASP A 295 -1.63 -11.57 8.30
C ASP A 295 -2.10 -10.68 7.14
N VAL A 296 -2.15 -11.20 5.92
CA VAL A 296 -2.68 -10.48 4.74
C VAL A 296 -4.19 -10.27 4.89
N LYS A 297 -4.92 -11.29 5.36
CA LYS A 297 -6.37 -11.16 5.61
C LYS A 297 -6.65 -10.08 6.68
N GLN A 298 -5.94 -10.13 7.80
CA GLN A 298 -6.07 -9.13 8.86
C GLN A 298 -5.65 -7.74 8.41
N GLN A 299 -4.63 -7.62 7.56
CA GLN A 299 -4.23 -6.35 6.95
C GLN A 299 -5.37 -5.76 6.13
N ILE A 300 -6.01 -6.55 5.27
CA ILE A 300 -7.17 -6.11 4.46
C ILE A 300 -8.32 -5.68 5.38
N THR A 301 -8.65 -6.48 6.40
CA THR A 301 -9.68 -6.15 7.38
C THR A 301 -9.39 -4.84 8.11
N LEU A 302 -8.17 -4.62 8.58
CA LEU A 302 -7.81 -3.38 9.27
C LEU A 302 -7.92 -2.17 8.33
N LEU A 303 -7.51 -2.29 7.06
CA LEU A 303 -7.68 -1.22 6.08
C LEU A 303 -9.16 -0.87 5.86
N ARG A 304 -10.06 -1.87 5.80
CA ARG A 304 -11.52 -1.66 5.76
C ARG A 304 -12.00 -0.90 6.99
N LEU A 305 -11.67 -1.40 8.19
CA LEU A 305 -12.14 -0.83 9.44
C LEU A 305 -11.64 0.61 9.65
N LEU A 306 -10.38 0.91 9.31
CA LEU A 306 -9.86 2.27 9.36
C LEU A 306 -10.56 3.19 8.35
N SER A 307 -10.84 2.69 7.14
CA SER A 307 -11.58 3.43 6.13
C SER A 307 -13.00 3.74 6.61
N GLU A 308 -13.71 2.77 7.18
CA GLU A 308 -15.05 2.95 7.73
C GLU A 308 -15.07 3.87 8.95
N TYR A 309 -14.10 3.76 9.84
CA TYR A 309 -13.99 4.62 11.02
C TYR A 309 -13.74 6.09 10.62
N ILE A 310 -12.91 6.33 9.61
CA ILE A 310 -12.48 7.68 9.21
C ILE A 310 -13.40 8.32 8.17
N HIS A 311 -14.02 7.52 7.29
CA HIS A 311 -14.85 8.01 6.18
C HIS A 311 -16.31 7.54 6.26
N GLY A 312 -16.63 6.54 7.07
CA GLY A 312 -18.00 6.05 7.25
C GLY A 312 -18.85 6.95 8.13
N LYS A 313 -19.96 6.40 8.65
CA LYS A 313 -20.94 7.11 9.49
C LYS A 313 -20.32 7.74 10.74
N ASN A 314 -19.24 7.15 11.27
CA ASN A 314 -18.52 7.69 12.43
C ASN A 314 -17.89 9.05 12.15
N ALA A 315 -17.48 9.33 10.91
CA ALA A 315 -17.01 10.65 10.48
C ALA A 315 -18.14 11.69 10.47
N GLU A 316 -19.37 11.28 10.14
CA GLU A 316 -20.55 12.13 10.18
C GLU A 316 -20.95 12.46 11.62
N ILE A 317 -20.92 11.47 12.51
CA ILE A 317 -21.18 11.65 13.94
C ILE A 317 -20.12 12.55 14.56
N GLN A 318 -18.82 12.28 14.35
CA GLN A 318 -17.73 13.15 14.83
C GLN A 318 -17.85 14.57 14.27
N GLY A 319 -18.25 14.72 13.01
CA GLY A 319 -18.50 16.01 12.39
C GLY A 319 -19.71 16.75 12.99
N GLN A 320 -20.77 16.03 13.35
CA GLN A 320 -21.93 16.58 14.06
C GLN A 320 -21.57 17.00 15.48
N THR A 321 -20.84 16.17 16.22
CA THR A 321 -20.36 16.48 17.58
C THR A 321 -19.43 17.69 17.56
N ALA A 322 -18.46 17.75 16.65
CA ALA A 322 -17.59 18.91 16.48
C ALA A 322 -18.42 20.18 16.18
N MET A 323 -19.44 20.09 15.33
CA MET A 323 -20.30 21.22 15.01
C MET A 323 -21.18 21.65 16.20
N GLN A 324 -21.58 20.72 17.07
CA GLN A 324 -22.24 21.02 18.35
C GLN A 324 -21.30 21.72 19.33
N GLU A 325 -20.03 21.30 19.43
CA GLU A 325 -19.01 21.98 20.25
C GLU A 325 -18.72 23.41 19.78
N VAL A 326 -18.66 23.62 18.46
CA VAL A 326 -18.55 24.97 17.88
C VAL A 326 -19.78 25.81 18.21
N ASP A 327 -20.99 25.26 18.05
CA ASP A 327 -22.22 26.01 18.35
C ASP A 327 -22.32 26.37 19.84
N GLN A 328 -21.93 25.45 20.72
CA GLN A 328 -21.87 25.68 22.17
C GLN A 328 -20.84 26.75 22.54
N THR A 329 -19.64 26.68 21.97
CA THR A 329 -18.59 27.69 22.15
C THR A 329 -19.03 29.06 21.63
N MET A 330 -19.67 29.12 20.46
CA MET A 330 -20.17 30.36 19.87
C MET A 330 -21.33 30.97 20.67
N ARG A 331 -22.18 30.16 21.33
CA ARG A 331 -23.19 30.65 22.28
C ARG A 331 -22.57 31.22 23.55
N LEU A 332 -21.48 30.64 24.05
CA LEU A 332 -20.76 31.13 25.22
C LEU A 332 -20.02 32.45 24.93
N VAL A 333 -19.37 32.56 23.77
CA VAL A 333 -18.70 33.80 23.30
C VAL A 333 -19.73 34.88 22.93
N GLY A 334 -20.87 34.48 22.36
CA GLY A 334 -21.99 35.39 22.08
C GLY A 334 -22.62 35.99 23.34
N LYS A 335 -22.50 35.33 24.50
CA LYS A 335 -22.91 35.85 25.80
C LYS A 335 -21.90 36.81 26.44
N THR A 336 -20.63 36.81 26.02
CA THR A 336 -19.58 37.67 26.59
C THR A 336 -19.22 38.90 25.74
N GLY A 337 -19.94 39.16 24.65
CA GLY A 337 -19.97 40.49 24.04
C GLY A 337 -19.86 40.47 22.53
N MET A 338 -21.00 40.29 21.84
CA MET A 338 -21.11 40.72 20.44
C MET A 338 -22.57 40.81 19.96
N GLU A 339 -23.39 41.59 20.66
CA GLU A 339 -24.73 41.96 20.16
C GLU A 339 -24.73 43.03 19.05
N LYS A 340 -23.58 43.59 18.66
CA LYS A 340 -23.55 44.75 17.73
C LYS A 340 -23.20 44.49 16.25
N LYS A 341 -23.05 43.24 15.77
CA LYS A 341 -22.76 43.00 14.33
C LYS A 341 -23.55 41.85 13.67
N LYS A 342 -24.81 41.64 14.07
CA LYS A 342 -25.68 40.63 13.44
C LYS A 342 -26.30 41.03 12.08
N SER A 343 -26.08 42.25 11.55
CA SER A 343 -26.87 42.72 10.39
C SER A 343 -26.26 42.54 8.99
N ALA A 344 -25.04 42.00 8.81
CA ALA A 344 -24.38 42.12 7.49
C ALA A 344 -23.92 40.83 6.80
N ALA A 345 -24.15 39.62 7.33
CA ALA A 345 -23.39 38.47 6.82
C ALA A 345 -24.15 37.14 6.70
N THR A 346 -25.43 37.22 6.33
CA THR A 346 -26.28 36.06 6.03
C THR A 346 -26.37 35.70 4.55
N LYS A 347 -25.41 36.11 3.70
CA LYS A 347 -25.40 35.70 2.28
C LYS A 347 -24.04 35.17 1.83
N LYS A 348 -24.08 33.92 1.35
CA LYS A 348 -23.06 33.21 0.54
C LYS A 348 -21.73 32.93 1.23
N GLY A 349 -21.62 31.82 1.97
CA GLY A 349 -20.43 30.94 2.09
C GLY A 349 -19.04 31.53 2.44
N LYS A 350 -18.92 32.85 2.60
CA LYS A 350 -17.68 33.60 2.82
C LYS A 350 -17.33 33.74 4.30
N TRP A 351 -18.26 33.40 5.19
CA TRP A 351 -18.06 33.44 6.64
C TRP A 351 -16.93 32.51 7.12
N TRP A 352 -16.79 31.34 6.49
CA TRP A 352 -15.78 30.34 6.87
C TRP A 352 -14.35 30.80 6.66
N ILE A 353 -14.09 31.60 5.63
CA ILE A 353 -12.74 32.05 5.27
C ILE A 353 -12.26 33.11 6.28
N GLN A 354 -13.15 34.03 6.68
CA GLN A 354 -12.84 35.07 7.67
C GLN A 354 -12.83 34.55 9.11
N ALA A 355 -13.61 33.52 9.44
CA ALA A 355 -13.64 32.93 10.78
C ALA A 355 -12.50 31.92 11.05
N SER A 356 -11.74 31.53 10.02
CA SER A 356 -10.70 30.49 10.11
C SER A 356 -9.56 30.78 11.10
N GLY A 357 -9.25 32.06 11.35
CA GLY A 357 -8.23 32.46 12.34
C GLY A 357 -8.74 32.43 13.77
N THR A 358 -9.94 32.97 14.00
CA THR A 358 -10.56 33.09 15.34
C THR A 358 -11.17 31.78 15.84
N ILE A 359 -11.73 30.96 14.95
CA ILE A 359 -12.28 29.64 15.30
C ILE A 359 -11.14 28.68 15.68
N LYS A 360 -10.00 28.73 14.98
CA LYS A 360 -8.84 27.86 15.26
C LYS A 360 -8.34 27.93 16.71
N SER A 361 -8.46 29.09 17.35
CA SER A 361 -8.03 29.31 18.73
C SER A 361 -9.10 28.98 19.77
N LEU A 362 -10.35 28.75 19.34
CA LEU A 362 -11.52 28.61 20.23
C LEU A 362 -12.08 27.19 20.30
N ILE A 363 -11.73 26.33 19.35
CA ILE A 363 -12.20 24.94 19.30
C ILE A 363 -11.01 23.98 19.33
N SER A 364 -11.23 22.75 19.77
CA SER A 364 -10.17 21.75 19.79
C SER A 364 -9.57 21.56 18.38
N PRO A 365 -8.26 21.28 18.25
CA PRO A 365 -7.64 20.99 16.97
C PRO A 365 -8.36 19.86 16.20
N ASP A 366 -8.94 18.90 16.93
CA ASP A 366 -9.69 17.78 16.38
C ASP A 366 -11.04 18.24 15.79
N ALA A 367 -11.78 19.10 16.47
CA ALA A 367 -13.02 19.70 15.95
C ALA A 367 -12.76 20.51 14.68
N PHE A 368 -11.67 21.27 14.62
CA PHE A 368 -11.31 22.05 13.44
C PHE A 368 -10.96 21.16 12.22
N ARG A 369 -10.26 20.05 12.45
CA ARG A 369 -9.93 19.08 11.39
C ARG A 369 -11.15 18.30 10.89
N ALA A 370 -12.04 17.88 11.79
CA ALA A 370 -13.31 17.23 11.43
C ALA A 370 -14.18 18.13 10.52
N LEU A 371 -14.26 19.42 10.84
CA LEU A 371 -14.96 20.41 10.02
C LEU A 371 -14.29 20.63 8.66
N SER A 372 -12.96 20.56 8.60
CA SER A 372 -12.20 20.67 7.35
C SER A 372 -12.46 19.47 6.42
N LEU A 373 -12.58 18.26 6.98
CA LEU A 373 -12.95 17.05 6.23
C LEU A 373 -14.38 17.13 5.66
N LEU A 374 -15.34 17.60 6.46
CA LEU A 374 -16.71 17.86 6.01
C LEU A 374 -16.77 18.92 4.88
N HIS A 375 -15.97 19.97 4.97
CA HIS A 375 -15.90 21.01 3.95
C HIS A 375 -15.30 20.50 2.62
N SER A 376 -14.28 19.63 2.70
CA SER A 376 -13.72 18.94 1.54
C SER A 376 -14.76 18.09 0.82
N ARG A 377 -15.56 17.31 1.57
CA ARG A 377 -16.69 16.51 1.02
C ARG A 377 -17.72 17.36 0.28
N ARG A 378 -18.14 18.50 0.83
CA ARG A 378 -19.11 19.39 0.18
C ARG A 378 -18.58 19.99 -1.14
N LYS A 379 -17.28 20.28 -1.23
CA LYS A 379 -16.65 20.74 -2.48
C LYS A 379 -16.60 19.65 -3.54
N THR A 380 -16.37 18.40 -3.14
CA THR A 380 -16.36 17.26 -4.06
C THR A 380 -17.75 16.96 -4.60
N VAL A 381 -18.80 16.99 -3.76
CA VAL A 381 -20.18 16.79 -4.20
C VAL A 381 -20.67 17.91 -5.14
N SER A 382 -20.30 19.16 -4.90
CA SER A 382 -20.63 20.27 -5.82
C SER A 382 -19.90 20.24 -7.17
N ARG A 383 -18.80 19.48 -7.30
CA ARG A 383 -18.09 19.31 -8.58
C ARG A 383 -18.60 18.13 -9.41
N THR A 384 -19.34 17.20 -8.80
CA THR A 384 -19.92 16.03 -9.49
C THR A 384 -21.34 16.29 -10.00
N ILE A 385 -21.95 17.43 -9.64
CA ILE A 385 -23.31 17.84 -10.07
C ILE A 385 -23.23 19.18 -10.85
N GLY A 386 -22.12 19.40 -11.55
CA GLY A 386 -21.88 20.61 -12.37
C GLY A 386 -21.57 20.23 -13.81
#